data_AF-A0A7S3D9Y1-F1
#
_entry.id   AF-A0A7S3D9Y1-F1
#
_cell.length_a   1.000
_cell.length_b   1.000
_cell.length_c   1.000
_cell.angle_alpha   90.00
_cell.angle_beta   90.00
_cell.angle_gamma   90.00
#
_symmetry.space_group_name_H-M   'P 1'
#
loop_
_entity.id
_entity.type
_entity.pdbx_description
1 polymer ?
#
loop_
_entity_poly.entity_id
_entity_poly.type
_entity_poly.pdbx_seq_one_letter_code
_entity_poly.pdbx_strand_id
1 'polypeptide(L)'
;RLLIGSYTRQEGHVDGKAQGVYSTVLARYASGRLEFVIDEVVRVCENPSFLVLSPKGDRLNVVSEVGSKDGEEEGEVCALKYISGGKIGWFSKGKRRVVGSGGRCPCHLHIADNSRNL
;
A
#
# COMPACT_ATOMS: atom_id res chain seq x y z
N ARG A 1 -1.27 4.05 -15.07
CA ARG A 1 -1.32 2.83 -14.23
C ARG A 1 -2.04 3.18 -12.94
N LEU A 2 -2.85 2.27 -12.41
CA LEU A 2 -3.52 2.42 -11.12
C LEU A 2 -2.78 1.57 -10.08
N LEU A 3 -2.63 2.12 -8.87
CA LEU A 3 -2.16 1.37 -7.70
C LEU A 3 -3.35 1.11 -6.79
N ILE A 4 -3.48 -0.12 -6.30
CA ILE A 4 -4.66 -0.56 -5.56
C ILE A 4 -4.20 -1.16 -4.23
N GLY A 5 -4.60 -0.51 -3.13
CA GLY A 5 -4.52 -1.06 -1.79
C GLY A 5 -5.57 -2.14 -1.56
N SER A 6 -5.36 -3.03 -0.59
CA SER A 6 -6.27 -4.14 -0.33
C SER A 6 -6.21 -4.65 1.11
N TYR A 7 -7.23 -5.42 1.49
CA TYR A 7 -7.20 -6.22 2.71
C TYR A 7 -6.78 -7.66 2.38
N THR A 8 -5.69 -8.11 3.00
CA THR A 8 -5.06 -9.42 2.75
C THR A 8 -5.38 -10.45 3.83
N ARG A 9 -5.99 -10.02 4.93
CA ARG A 9 -6.45 -10.87 6.02
C ARG A 9 -7.97 -10.89 6.04
N GLN A 10 -8.52 -11.99 6.55
CA GLN A 10 -9.93 -12.05 6.85
C GLN A 10 -10.21 -11.11 8.03
N GLU A 11 -11.16 -10.20 7.83
CA GLU A 11 -11.68 -9.31 8.86
C GLU A 11 -13.20 -9.47 8.91
N GLY A 12 -13.86 -8.88 9.91
CA GLY A 12 -15.33 -8.96 10.04
C GLY A 12 -16.12 -8.43 8.83
N HIS A 13 -15.47 -7.70 7.93
CA HIS A 13 -16.06 -7.04 6.76
C HIS A 13 -15.42 -7.42 5.41
N VAL A 14 -14.40 -8.28 5.40
CA VAL A 14 -13.69 -8.71 4.17
C VAL A 14 -13.16 -10.14 4.26
N ASP A 15 -13.20 -10.85 3.14
CA ASP A 15 -12.76 -12.25 3.04
C ASP A 15 -11.24 -12.45 3.02
N GLY A 16 -10.43 -11.39 2.96
CA GLY A 16 -8.96 -11.50 3.00
C GLY A 16 -8.30 -12.21 1.82
N LYS A 17 -8.94 -12.21 0.65
CA LYS A 17 -8.43 -12.94 -0.54
C LYS A 17 -7.37 -12.17 -1.33
N ALA A 18 -7.12 -10.91 -0.99
CA ALA A 18 -6.12 -10.12 -1.67
C ALA A 18 -4.71 -10.50 -1.25
N GLN A 19 -3.72 -10.16 -2.07
CA GLN A 19 -2.33 -10.57 -1.88
C GLN A 19 -1.38 -9.42 -1.52
N GLY A 20 -1.81 -8.17 -1.63
CA GLY A 20 -0.96 -7.02 -1.32
C GLY A 20 -1.35 -5.76 -2.10
N VAL A 21 -0.36 -4.96 -2.49
CA VAL A 21 -0.57 -3.81 -3.38
C VAL A 21 -0.50 -4.26 -4.82
N TYR A 22 -1.51 -3.92 -5.61
CA TYR A 22 -1.56 -4.24 -7.04
C TYR A 22 -1.17 -3.02 -7.87
N SER A 23 -0.41 -3.24 -8.95
CA SER A 23 -0.17 -2.24 -10.00
C SER A 23 -0.71 -2.75 -11.33
N THR A 24 -1.41 -1.89 -12.08
CA THR A 24 -2.06 -2.27 -13.35
C THR A 24 -1.32 -1.73 -14.57
N VAL A 25 -1.03 -2.53 -15.60
CA VAL A 25 -0.52 -2.01 -16.88
C VAL A 25 -1.58 -1.27 -17.68
N LEU A 26 -2.83 -1.71 -17.58
CA LEU A 26 -3.98 -1.10 -18.24
C LEU A 26 -5.10 -0.94 -17.21
N ALA A 27 -5.63 0.27 -17.11
CA ALA A 27 -6.90 0.56 -16.49
C ALA A 27 -7.70 1.31 -17.54
N ARG A 28 -8.65 0.63 -18.19
CA ARG A 28 -9.44 1.21 -19.27
C ARG A 28 -10.90 1.16 -18.87
N TYR A 29 -11.59 2.28 -19.07
CA TYR A 29 -13.03 2.29 -19.04
C TYR A 29 -13.56 2.00 -20.45
N ALA A 30 -14.25 0.88 -20.61
CA ALA A 30 -14.88 0.48 -21.86
C ALA A 30 -16.25 -0.13 -21.54
N SER A 31 -17.25 0.14 -22.38
CA SER A 31 -18.59 -0.47 -22.27
C SER A 31 -19.23 -0.41 -20.88
N GLY A 32 -18.98 0.68 -20.13
CA GLY A 32 -19.53 0.86 -18.77
C GLY A 32 -18.74 0.17 -17.67
N ARG A 33 -17.61 -0.49 -17.99
CA ARG A 33 -16.79 -1.29 -17.08
C ARG A 33 -15.36 -0.79 -17.05
N LEU A 34 -14.76 -0.81 -15.85
CA LEU A 34 -13.32 -0.69 -15.69
C LEU A 34 -12.70 -2.07 -15.86
N GLU A 35 -11.85 -2.19 -16.87
CA GLU A 35 -11.02 -3.36 -17.14
C GLU A 35 -9.62 -3.10 -16.63
N PHE A 36 -9.09 -4.05 -15.85
CA PHE A 36 -7.75 -3.98 -15.28
C PHE A 36 -6.91 -5.15 -15.77
N VAL A 37 -5.70 -4.85 -16.22
CA VAL A 37 -4.65 -5.87 -16.42
C VAL A 37 -3.62 -5.66 -15.32
N ILE A 38 -3.51 -6.60 -14.39
CA ILE A 38 -2.54 -6.57 -13.31
C ILE A 38 -1.14 -6.82 -13.90
N ASP A 39 -0.21 -5.90 -13.64
CA ASP A 39 1.21 -6.03 -14.00
C ASP A 39 1.95 -6.83 -12.92
N GLU A 40 1.78 -6.39 -11.67
CA GLU A 40 2.51 -6.89 -10.52
C GLU A 40 1.67 -6.81 -9.25
N VAL A 41 2.04 -7.67 -8.29
CA VAL A 41 1.50 -7.66 -6.93
C VAL A 41 2.67 -7.67 -5.96
N VAL A 42 2.73 -6.68 -5.07
CA VAL A 42 3.78 -6.57 -4.06
C VAL A 42 3.21 -6.87 -2.69
N ARG A 43 3.72 -7.94 -2.07
CA ARG A 43 3.39 -8.34 -0.69
C ARG A 43 4.20 -7.52 0.31
N VAL A 44 3.87 -6.24 0.46
CA VAL A 44 4.64 -5.31 1.29
C VAL A 44 4.36 -5.46 2.77
N CYS A 45 3.08 -5.57 3.15
CA CYS A 45 2.60 -5.71 4.52
C CYS A 45 1.22 -6.38 4.50
N GLU A 46 0.67 -6.62 5.68
CA GLU A 46 -0.71 -7.10 5.83
C GLU A 46 -1.68 -5.93 5.69
N ASN A 47 -2.83 -6.15 5.08
CA ASN A 47 -3.88 -5.15 4.87
C ASN A 47 -3.33 -3.78 4.40
N PRO A 48 -2.63 -3.72 3.24
CA PRO A 48 -2.21 -2.47 2.62
C PRO A 48 -3.40 -1.59 2.18
N SER A 49 -4.14 -1.02 3.13
CA SER A 49 -5.48 -0.45 2.88
C SER A 49 -5.44 0.95 2.27
N PHE A 50 -4.39 1.72 2.58
CA PHE A 50 -4.23 3.09 2.09
C PHE A 50 -2.82 3.33 1.53
N LEU A 51 -2.77 4.07 0.42
CA LEU A 51 -1.55 4.34 -0.33
C LEU A 51 -1.39 5.85 -0.53
N VAL A 52 -0.17 6.37 -0.35
CA VAL A 52 0.15 7.75 -0.74
C VAL A 52 1.54 7.82 -1.36
N LEU A 53 1.63 8.48 -2.52
CA LEU A 53 2.91 8.74 -3.18
C LEU A 53 3.59 9.94 -2.53
N SER A 54 4.91 9.87 -2.35
CA SER A 54 5.69 11.03 -1.95
C SER A 54 5.57 12.16 -2.97
N PRO A 55 5.74 13.45 -2.58
CA PRO A 55 5.66 14.57 -3.51
C PRO A 55 6.74 14.50 -4.61
N LYS A 56 7.88 13.86 -4.31
CA LYS A 56 8.95 13.62 -5.29
C LYS A 56 8.64 12.45 -6.24
N GLY A 57 7.58 11.69 -5.99
CA GLY A 57 7.23 10.51 -6.77
C GLY A 57 8.31 9.41 -6.72
N ASP A 58 9.09 9.34 -5.65
CA ASP A 58 10.17 8.36 -5.49
C ASP A 58 9.82 7.23 -4.52
N ARG A 59 8.73 7.41 -3.76
CA ARG A 59 8.31 6.50 -2.69
C ARG A 59 6.80 6.33 -2.68
N LEU A 60 6.38 5.10 -2.42
CA LEU A 60 5.00 4.76 -2.11
C LEU A 60 4.94 4.41 -0.63
N ASN A 61 4.20 5.20 0.15
CA ASN A 61 3.91 4.90 1.55
C ASN A 61 2.58 4.14 1.63
N VAL A 62 2.54 3.13 2.48
CA VAL A 62 1.49 2.14 2.57
C VAL A 62 1.15 1.93 4.03
N VAL A 63 -0.13 2.00 4.35
CA VAL A 63 -0.67 1.64 5.67
C VAL A 63 -0.76 0.14 5.80
N SER A 64 -0.26 -0.44 6.88
CA SER A 64 -0.61 -1.80 7.31
C SER A 64 -1.75 -1.72 8.33
N GLU A 65 -2.99 -1.85 7.87
CA GLU A 65 -4.19 -1.70 8.71
C GLU A 65 -4.46 -2.97 9.50
N VAL A 66 -3.71 -3.12 10.58
CA VAL A 66 -3.85 -4.19 11.56
C VAL A 66 -3.95 -3.62 12.96
N GLY A 67 -4.69 -4.30 13.83
CA GLY A 67 -4.84 -3.92 15.23
C GLY A 67 -3.69 -4.41 16.12
N SER A 68 -2.91 -5.37 15.64
CA SER A 68 -1.72 -5.85 16.31
C SER A 68 -0.74 -6.48 15.34
N LYS A 69 0.56 -6.31 15.62
CA LYS A 69 1.64 -6.88 14.84
C LYS A 69 2.78 -7.30 15.75
N ASP A 70 3.23 -8.55 15.59
CA ASP A 70 4.39 -9.10 16.29
C ASP A 70 4.39 -8.92 17.83
N GLY A 71 3.19 -8.89 18.43
CA GLY A 71 2.99 -8.74 19.89
C GLY A 71 2.66 -7.31 20.34
N GLU A 72 2.82 -6.32 19.46
CA GLU A 72 2.48 -4.92 19.74
C GLU A 72 1.06 -4.57 19.29
N GLU A 73 0.36 -3.73 20.06
CA GLU A 73 -0.96 -3.21 19.71
C GLU A 73 -0.87 -2.02 18.74
N GLU A 74 -0.20 -2.22 17.61
CA GLU A 74 -0.11 -1.22 16.56
C GLU A 74 -0.17 -1.80 15.15
N GLY A 75 -0.60 -0.96 14.21
CA GLY A 75 -0.30 -1.15 12.79
C GLY A 75 1.01 -0.46 12.42
N GLU A 76 1.38 -0.57 11.15
CA GLU A 76 2.65 -0.06 10.64
C GLU A 76 2.45 0.86 9.44
N VAL A 77 3.44 1.71 9.17
CA VAL A 77 3.58 2.40 7.88
C VAL A 77 4.80 1.84 7.17
N CYS A 78 4.58 1.28 5.98
CA CYS A 78 5.60 0.72 5.12
C CYS A 78 5.90 1.67 3.96
N ALA A 79 7.17 1.81 3.60
CA ALA A 79 7.58 2.51 2.39
C ALA A 79 8.24 1.56 1.39
N LEU A 80 7.88 1.74 0.12
CA LEU A 80 8.48 1.11 -1.05
C LEU A 80 9.07 2.16 -1.97
N LYS A 81 9.98 1.74 -2.85
CA LYS A 81 10.45 2.57 -3.96
C LYS A 81 9.35 2.61 -5.02
N TYR A 82 8.98 3.82 -5.43
CA TYR A 82 8.16 3.99 -6.64
C TYR A 82 9.10 4.23 -7.82
N ILE A 83 8.86 3.50 -8.90
CA ILE A 83 9.64 3.53 -10.14
C ILE A 83 8.73 4.09 -11.24
N SER A 84 9.33 4.83 -12.18
CA SER A 84 8.63 5.44 -13.31
C SER A 84 7.66 4.47 -13.98
N GLY A 85 6.49 4.99 -14.37
CA GLY A 85 5.48 4.20 -15.05
C GLY A 85 4.67 3.30 -14.13
N GLY A 86 4.66 3.52 -12.81
CA GLY A 86 3.78 2.78 -11.89
C GLY A 86 4.33 1.47 -11.38
N LYS A 87 5.62 1.19 -11.61
CA LYS A 87 6.29 0.02 -11.04
C LYS A 87 6.66 0.27 -9.59
N ILE A 88 6.56 -0.73 -8.76
CA ILE A 88 6.86 -0.68 -7.33
C ILE A 88 8.02 -1.64 -7.05
N GLY A 89 8.98 -1.18 -6.27
CA GLY A 89 10.15 -1.97 -5.90
C GLY A 89 10.49 -1.85 -4.43
N TRP A 90 11.29 -2.79 -3.95
CA TRP A 90 11.91 -2.73 -2.64
C TRP A 90 13.10 -1.76 -2.68
N PHE A 91 13.41 -1.08 -1.56
CA PHE A 91 14.59 -0.20 -1.48
C PHE A 91 15.91 -0.98 -1.57
N SER A 92 15.92 -2.20 -1.05
CA SER A 92 16.98 -3.19 -1.21
C SER A 92 16.37 -4.60 -1.18
N LYS A 93 17.11 -5.63 -1.63
CA LYS A 93 16.59 -7.01 -1.78
C LYS A 93 15.78 -7.46 -0.56
N GLY A 94 14.46 -7.48 -0.69
CA GLY A 94 13.52 -7.94 0.34
C GLY A 94 13.35 -7.04 1.57
N LYS A 95 13.89 -5.81 1.59
CA LYS A 95 13.75 -4.91 2.75
C LYS A 95 12.79 -3.76 2.44
N ARG A 96 11.63 -3.78 3.11
CA ARG A 96 10.78 -2.59 3.30
C ARG A 96 11.42 -1.67 4.34
N ARG A 97 11.13 -0.38 4.25
CA ARG A 97 11.29 0.52 5.40
C ARG A 97 9.96 0.53 6.13
N VAL A 98 9.98 0.33 7.44
CA VAL A 98 8.78 0.22 8.25
C VAL A 98 8.96 1.03 9.52
N VAL A 99 7.87 1.65 9.97
CA VAL A 99 7.77 2.30 11.28
C VAL A 99 6.43 1.92 11.89
N GLY A 100 6.41 1.74 13.21
CA GLY A 100 5.17 1.62 13.96
C GLY A 100 4.33 2.88 13.80
N SER A 101 3.01 2.72 13.76
CA SER A 101 2.09 3.87 13.69
C SER A 101 1.80 4.47 15.07
N GLY A 102 2.19 3.79 16.16
CA GLY A 102 1.89 4.20 17.53
C GLY A 102 0.43 3.97 17.94
N GLY A 103 -0.35 3.26 17.12
CA GLY A 103 -1.75 2.98 17.38
C GLY A 103 -2.32 1.86 16.53
N ARG A 104 -3.52 1.40 16.89
CA ARG A 104 -4.20 0.28 16.22
C ARG A 104 -4.91 0.73 14.96
N CYS A 105 -4.91 -0.13 13.96
CA CYS A 105 -5.69 0.03 12.72
C CYS A 105 -5.53 1.43 12.08
N PRO A 106 -4.30 1.92 11.83
CA PRO A 106 -4.14 3.08 10.97
C PRO A 106 -4.85 2.80 9.65
N CYS A 107 -5.59 3.77 9.11
CA CYS A 107 -6.42 3.57 7.92
C CYS A 107 -6.28 4.70 6.88
N HIS A 108 -5.41 5.67 7.15
CA HIS A 108 -5.19 6.82 6.29
C HIS A 108 -3.77 7.37 6.44
N LEU A 109 -3.24 7.98 5.38
CA LEU A 109 -1.97 8.71 5.40
C LEU A 109 -2.16 10.04 4.69
N HIS A 110 -1.53 11.08 5.23
CA HIS A 110 -1.51 12.38 4.62
C HIS A 110 -0.08 12.95 4.67
N ILE A 111 0.43 13.37 3.53
CA ILE A 111 1.73 14.04 3.48
C ILE A 111 1.50 15.51 3.76
N ALA A 112 2.06 15.99 4.87
CA ALA A 112 1.99 17.40 5.21
C ALA A 112 2.60 18.28 4.10
N ASP A 113 2.11 19.50 3.94
CA ASP A 113 2.54 20.44 2.89
C ASP A 113 4.07 20.66 2.86
N ASN A 114 4.71 20.58 4.02
CA ASN A 114 6.16 20.70 4.14
C ASN A 114 6.95 19.53 3.49
N SER A 115 6.26 18.48 3.05
CA SER A 115 6.80 17.28 2.41
C SER A 115 7.82 16.50 3.25
N ARG A 116 7.89 16.78 4.56
CA ARG A 116 8.83 16.17 5.51
C ARG A 116 8.14 15.23 6.48
N ASN A 117 6.86 15.46 6.77
CA ASN A 117 6.07 14.65 7.68
C ASN A 117 5.01 13.85 6.90
N LEU A 118 4.75 12.65 7.42
CA LEU A 118 3.76 11.70 6.96
C LEU A 118 2.83 11.38 8.12
#